data_AF-A0A7V5ZGR9-F1
#
_entry.id   AF-A0A7V5ZGR9-F1
#
_cell.length_a   1.000
_cell.length_b   1.000
_cell.length_c   1.000
_cell.angle_alpha   90.00
_cell.angle_beta   90.00
_cell.angle_gamma   90.00
#
_symmetry.space_group_name_H-M   'P 1'
#
loop_
_entity.id
_entity.type
_entity.pdbx_description
1 polymer ?
#
loop_
_entity_poly.entity_id
_entity_poly.type
_entity_poly.pdbx_seq_one_letter_code
_entity_poly.pdbx_strand_id
1 'polypeptide(L)'
;FLTLVQQLQQERARLDVAQTLLRLVHRTGYETRLLCRPEGKQRVANVRKLLQIASEHREMSLAQFVEMVDELERIALREGEAPVLEEMADVVRIYTVHGAKGLQVPVVYLPDVARPIRRRPQPRLLACLPAQRFIAQGFARASAPSPLALAAATWLRQREWEEELRVWYVAMTRAIEHLVFVAPNSAGQLWWNLFLDALQLPHTFSEDTVLRIAQGCEVQVQVFPDTAFPPGFEHDAQRFQQLAAWLQGDATCQVEDLAQWLQS
;
A
#
# COMPACT_ATOMS: atom_id res chain seq x y z
N PHE A 1 0.98 -3.56 39.06
CA PHE A 1 0.75 -2.57 37.99
C PHE A 1 0.60 -1.16 38.54
N LEU A 2 -0.38 -0.88 39.41
CA LEU A 2 -0.59 0.46 40.00
C LEU A 2 0.67 1.04 40.69
N THR A 3 1.41 0.21 41.43
CA THR A 3 2.69 0.60 42.05
C THR A 3 3.74 1.06 41.04
N LEU A 4 3.79 0.42 39.87
CA LEU A 4 4.72 0.79 38.79
C LEU A 4 4.33 2.14 38.18
N VAL A 5 3.04 2.37 37.96
CA VAL A 5 2.54 3.65 37.43
C VAL A 5 2.86 4.80 38.40
N GLN A 6 2.62 4.60 39.69
CA GLN A 6 2.95 5.60 40.72
C GLN A 6 4.45 5.92 40.77
N GLN A 7 5.31 4.90 40.64
CA GLN A 7 6.78 5.10 40.59
C GLN A 7 7.19 5.89 39.34
N LEU A 8 6.67 5.56 38.16
CA LEU A 8 6.97 6.30 36.93
C LEU A 8 6.47 7.75 36.99
N GLN A 9 5.32 8.00 37.61
CA GLN A 9 4.80 9.35 37.83
C GLN A 9 5.71 10.19 38.74
N GLN A 10 6.28 9.58 39.79
CA GLN A 10 7.24 10.26 40.69
C GLN A 10 8.56 10.57 39.98
N GLU A 11 8.96 9.76 39.00
CA GLU A 11 10.17 9.95 38.21
C GLU A 11 9.99 10.89 37.01
N ARG A 12 8.76 11.30 36.67
CA ARG A 12 8.44 12.06 35.45
C ARG A 12 9.24 13.36 35.30
N ALA A 13 9.67 13.96 36.41
CA ALA A 13 10.42 15.21 36.39
C ALA A 13 11.90 15.02 36.00
N ARG A 14 12.38 13.77 35.94
CA ARG A 14 13.78 13.42 35.71
C ARG A 14 13.99 12.55 34.47
N LEU A 15 12.90 12.10 33.85
CA LEU A 15 12.93 11.20 32.71
C LEU A 15 12.30 11.88 31.50
N ASP A 16 12.94 11.74 30.35
CA ASP A 16 12.30 12.03 29.07
C ASP A 16 11.29 10.92 28.70
N VAL A 17 10.54 11.14 27.61
CA VAL A 17 9.51 10.19 27.15
C VAL A 17 10.12 8.85 26.78
N ALA A 18 11.25 8.85 26.08
CA ALA A 18 11.93 7.62 25.65
C ALA A 18 12.36 6.78 26.86
N GLN A 19 12.97 7.41 27.87
CA GLN A 19 13.38 6.76 29.11
C GLN A 19 12.18 6.22 29.89
N THR A 20 11.08 6.98 29.94
CA THR A 20 9.84 6.55 30.60
C THR A 20 9.26 5.29 29.94
N LEU A 21 9.15 5.29 28.61
CA LEU A 21 8.65 4.15 27.85
C LEU A 21 9.59 2.94 27.93
N LEU A 22 10.91 3.16 27.81
CA LEU A 22 11.91 2.09 27.92
C LEU A 22 11.85 1.41 29.29
N ARG A 23 11.74 2.19 30.38
CA ARG A 23 11.57 1.64 31.74
C ARG A 23 10.26 0.87 31.87
N LEU A 24 9.16 1.37 31.31
CA LEU A 24 7.87 0.67 31.30
C LEU A 24 7.97 -0.69 30.59
N VAL A 25 8.52 -0.70 29.37
CA VAL A 25 8.70 -1.92 28.56
C VAL A 25 9.57 -2.94 29.29
N HIS A 26 10.70 -2.50 29.84
CA HIS A 26 11.63 -3.39 30.54
C HIS A 26 11.06 -3.94 31.86
N ARG A 27 10.47 -3.08 32.72
CA ARG A 27 9.96 -3.50 34.03
C ARG A 27 8.70 -4.37 33.96
N THR A 28 7.95 -4.28 32.86
CA THR A 28 6.77 -5.13 32.65
C THR A 28 7.11 -6.43 31.91
N GLY A 29 8.32 -6.56 31.36
CA GLY A 29 8.66 -7.66 30.46
C GLY A 29 7.80 -7.66 29.19
N TYR A 30 7.41 -6.47 28.72
CA TYR A 30 6.41 -6.35 27.65
C TYR A 30 6.87 -7.00 26.34
N GLU A 31 8.12 -6.78 25.93
CA GLU A 31 8.68 -7.43 24.73
C GLU A 31 8.61 -8.97 24.83
N THR A 32 8.97 -9.55 25.98
CA THR A 32 8.91 -10.99 26.21
C THR A 32 7.48 -11.52 26.09
N ARG A 33 6.48 -10.79 26.60
CA ARG A 33 5.08 -11.16 26.45
C ARG A 33 4.60 -11.06 25.01
N LEU A 34 5.08 -10.09 24.25
CA LEU A 34 4.76 -9.94 22.82
C LEU A 34 5.33 -11.08 21.98
N LEU A 35 6.54 -11.56 22.29
CA LEU A 35 7.15 -12.70 21.60
C LEU A 35 6.32 -13.99 21.70
N CYS A 36 5.53 -14.16 22.77
CA CYS A 36 4.64 -15.31 22.95
C CYS A 36 3.28 -15.16 22.25
N ARG A 37 3.04 -14.08 21.50
CA ARG A 37 1.82 -13.84 20.73
C ARG A 37 2.06 -14.12 19.23
N PRO A 38 0.99 -14.34 18.44
CA PRO A 38 1.10 -14.35 16.98
C PRO A 38 1.81 -13.08 16.48
N GLU A 39 2.71 -13.26 15.50
CA GLU A 39 3.55 -12.19 14.94
C GLU A 39 4.41 -11.47 15.99
N GLY A 40 4.83 -12.19 17.04
CA GLY A 40 5.55 -11.59 18.17
C GLY A 40 6.80 -10.80 17.78
N LYS A 41 7.55 -11.25 16.76
CA LYS A 41 8.69 -10.50 16.21
C LYS A 41 8.27 -9.14 15.63
N GLN A 42 7.16 -9.11 14.87
CA GLN A 42 6.60 -7.89 14.29
C GLN A 42 6.17 -6.90 15.37
N ARG A 43 5.47 -7.41 16.38
CA ARG A 43 5.00 -6.62 17.52
C ARG A 43 6.15 -6.01 18.31
N VAL A 44 7.22 -6.77 18.56
CA VAL A 44 8.43 -6.25 19.21
C VAL A 44 9.08 -5.16 18.38
N ALA A 45 9.20 -5.34 17.07
CA ALA A 45 9.76 -4.31 16.21
C ALA A 45 8.91 -3.03 16.17
N ASN A 46 7.58 -3.14 16.17
CA ASN A 46 6.68 -1.99 16.28
C ASN A 46 6.90 -1.23 17.61
N VAL A 47 7.07 -1.95 18.74
CA VAL A 47 7.41 -1.33 20.04
C VAL A 47 8.77 -0.62 19.96
N ARG A 48 9.77 -1.23 19.33
CA ARG A 48 11.10 -0.62 19.17
C ARG A 48 11.07 0.62 18.28
N LYS A 49 10.27 0.60 17.21
CA LYS A 49 10.01 1.79 16.37
C LYS A 49 9.39 2.91 17.21
N LEU A 50 8.41 2.62 18.06
CA LEU A 50 7.83 3.61 18.97
C LEU A 50 8.89 4.19 19.94
N LEU A 51 9.75 3.34 20.51
CA LEU A 51 10.85 3.79 21.38
C LEU A 51 11.86 4.67 20.63
N GLN A 52 12.15 4.35 19.36
CA GLN A 52 13.00 5.16 18.51
C GLN A 52 12.38 6.54 18.25
N ILE A 53 11.12 6.59 17.84
CA ILE A 53 10.38 7.86 17.62
C ILE A 53 10.38 8.69 18.92
N ALA A 54 10.14 8.07 20.07
CA ALA A 54 10.22 8.75 21.36
C ALA A 54 11.62 9.31 21.66
N SER A 55 12.68 8.64 21.20
CA SER A 55 14.07 9.07 21.40
C SER A 55 14.48 10.24 20.51
N GLU A 56 13.75 10.48 19.42
CA GLU A 56 13.90 11.61 18.50
C GLU A 56 13.16 12.86 19.01
N HIS A 57 12.20 12.70 19.94
CA HIS A 57 11.34 13.75 20.50
C HIS A 57 11.49 13.91 22.02
N ARG A 58 12.73 13.92 22.53
CA ARG A 58 13.02 13.95 23.98
C ARG A 58 12.59 15.24 24.68
N GLU A 59 12.46 16.31 23.92
CA GLU A 59 12.01 17.62 24.37
C GLU A 59 10.51 17.66 24.69
N MET A 60 9.73 16.70 24.20
CA MET A 60 8.30 16.63 24.45
C MET A 60 8.00 16.06 25.84
N SER A 61 6.94 16.54 26.46
CA SER A 61 6.33 15.84 27.60
C SER A 61 5.58 14.59 27.13
N LEU A 62 5.34 13.64 28.04
CA LEU A 62 4.57 12.43 27.74
C LEU A 62 3.18 12.74 27.17
N ALA A 63 2.52 13.79 27.68
CA ALA A 63 1.20 14.21 27.18
C ALA A 63 1.29 14.69 25.73
N GLN A 64 2.26 15.56 25.42
CA GLN A 64 2.50 16.05 24.05
C GLN A 64 2.88 14.91 23.10
N PHE A 65 3.66 13.94 23.57
CA PHE A 65 4.02 12.78 22.77
C PHE A 65 2.80 11.89 22.46
N VAL A 66 1.90 11.69 23.42
CA VAL A 66 0.64 10.96 23.19
C VAL A 66 -0.23 11.70 22.17
N GLU A 67 -0.40 13.02 22.31
CA GLU A 67 -1.15 13.84 21.33
C GLU A 67 -0.53 13.75 19.93
N MET A 68 0.80 13.77 19.84
CA MET A 68 1.51 13.59 18.57
C MET A 68 1.25 12.20 17.98
N VAL A 69 1.30 11.13 18.80
CA VAL A 69 1.02 9.77 18.33
C VAL A 69 -0.43 9.62 17.88
N ASP A 70 -1.40 10.21 18.60
CA ASP A 70 -2.80 10.22 18.19
C ASP A 70 -3.01 10.97 16.87
N GLU A 71 -2.34 12.10 16.68
CA GLU A 71 -2.36 12.86 15.42
C GLU A 71 -1.69 12.08 14.29
N LEU A 72 -0.55 11.43 14.58
CA LEU A 72 0.10 10.53 13.65
C LEU A 72 -0.83 9.39 13.30
N GLU A 73 -1.51 8.71 14.23
CA GLU A 73 -2.48 7.65 13.95
C GLU A 73 -3.61 8.14 13.03
N ARG A 74 -4.15 9.33 13.30
CA ARG A 74 -5.17 9.97 12.47
C ARG A 74 -4.69 10.22 11.03
N ILE A 75 -3.42 10.55 10.85
CA ILE A 75 -2.77 10.75 9.53
C ILE A 75 -2.31 9.39 8.93
N ALA A 76 -1.89 8.46 9.79
CA ALA A 76 -1.26 7.18 9.54
C ALA A 76 -2.24 6.04 9.28
N LEU A 77 -3.53 6.32 9.08
CA LEU A 77 -4.36 5.53 8.17
C LEU A 77 -3.70 5.35 6.76
N ARG A 78 -2.53 5.97 6.53
CA ARG A 78 -1.64 5.86 5.37
C ARG A 78 -0.22 5.31 5.65
N GLU A 79 0.23 5.11 6.90
CA GLU A 79 1.58 4.57 7.16
C GLU A 79 1.54 3.06 7.43
N GLY A 80 2.42 2.32 6.75
CA GLY A 80 2.57 0.88 6.94
C GLY A 80 3.38 0.50 8.19
N GLU A 81 3.33 -0.79 8.52
CA GLU A 81 4.03 -1.36 9.68
C GLU A 81 5.56 -1.15 9.64
N ALA A 82 6.22 -1.29 10.80
CA ALA A 82 7.68 -1.26 10.86
C ALA A 82 8.26 -2.39 10.00
N PRO A 83 9.31 -2.17 9.20
CA PRO A 83 9.98 -3.26 8.50
C PRO A 83 10.71 -4.14 9.53
N VAL A 84 10.43 -5.45 9.49
CA VAL A 84 10.99 -6.43 10.45
C VAL A 84 11.92 -7.42 9.79
N LEU A 85 11.96 -7.37 8.47
CA LEU A 85 12.75 -8.27 7.66
C LEU A 85 14.04 -7.54 7.26
N GLU A 86 15.17 -8.20 7.51
CA GLU A 86 16.46 -7.80 6.95
C GLU A 86 16.37 -7.75 5.42
N GLU A 87 17.10 -6.84 4.77
CA GLU A 87 17.16 -6.72 3.30
C GLU A 87 17.56 -8.03 2.57
N MET A 88 18.06 -9.02 3.32
CA MET A 88 18.53 -10.33 2.83
C MET A 88 17.57 -11.50 3.12
N ALA A 89 16.41 -11.27 3.75
CA ALA A 89 15.45 -12.35 3.99
C ALA A 89 14.83 -12.87 2.68
N ASP A 90 14.73 -14.19 2.53
CA ASP A 90 14.08 -14.86 1.39
C ASP A 90 12.55 -14.76 1.51
N VAL A 91 11.99 -13.65 1.06
CA VAL A 91 10.58 -13.30 1.20
C VAL A 91 10.06 -12.57 -0.03
N VAL A 92 8.74 -12.68 -0.27
CA VAL A 92 8.04 -11.81 -1.22
C VAL A 92 7.85 -10.43 -0.58
N ARG A 93 8.26 -9.38 -1.28
CA ARG A 93 8.15 -7.99 -0.80
C ARG A 93 7.06 -7.24 -1.54
N ILE A 94 6.14 -6.66 -0.78
CA ILE A 94 5.04 -5.85 -1.31
C ILE A 94 5.39 -4.38 -1.14
N TYR A 95 5.47 -3.66 -2.26
CA TYR A 95 5.72 -2.23 -2.28
C TYR A 95 4.57 -1.49 -2.96
N THR A 96 4.38 -0.23 -2.58
CA THR A 96 3.68 0.71 -3.48
C THR A 96 4.62 1.07 -4.63
N VAL A 97 4.07 1.42 -5.80
CA VAL A 97 4.89 1.81 -6.97
C VAL A 97 5.83 2.97 -6.64
N HIS A 98 5.38 3.93 -5.82
CA HIS A 98 6.21 5.05 -5.36
C HIS A 98 7.35 4.57 -4.45
N GLY A 99 7.07 3.63 -3.54
CA GLY A 99 8.08 3.03 -2.66
C GLY A 99 9.11 2.17 -3.41
N ALA A 100 8.77 1.69 -4.60
CA ALA A 100 9.69 0.93 -5.45
C ALA A 100 10.63 1.81 -6.30
N LYS A 101 10.46 3.14 -6.29
CA LYS A 101 11.27 4.04 -7.12
C LYS A 101 12.76 3.94 -6.76
N GLY A 102 13.59 3.61 -7.74
CA GLY A 102 15.04 3.43 -7.56
C GLY A 102 15.44 2.01 -7.17
N LEU A 103 14.48 1.16 -6.81
CA LEU A 103 14.71 -0.28 -6.63
C LEU A 103 14.61 -0.98 -7.99
N GLN A 104 15.38 -2.05 -8.17
CA GLN A 104 15.24 -2.97 -9.29
C GLN A 104 15.33 -4.39 -8.74
N VAL A 105 14.47 -5.28 -9.24
CA VAL A 105 14.41 -6.67 -8.79
C VAL A 105 14.26 -7.60 -10.01
N PRO A 106 14.70 -8.87 -9.91
CA PRO A 106 14.65 -9.80 -11.04
C PRO A 106 13.23 -10.00 -11.58
N VAL A 107 12.26 -10.18 -10.68
CA VAL A 107 10.86 -10.44 -11.03
C VAL A 107 9.96 -9.44 -10.32
N VAL A 108 9.05 -8.80 -11.07
CA VAL A 108 8.01 -7.91 -10.54
C VAL A 108 6.64 -8.42 -10.92
N TYR A 109 5.76 -8.54 -9.93
CA TYR A 109 4.34 -8.79 -10.12
C TYR A 109 3.57 -7.47 -9.96
N LEU A 110 2.80 -7.10 -10.97
CA LEU A 110 1.87 -5.98 -10.94
C LEU A 110 0.43 -6.53 -10.90
N PRO A 111 -0.15 -6.67 -9.70
CA PRO A 111 -1.55 -7.08 -9.58
C PRO A 111 -2.49 -5.92 -9.89
N ASP A 112 -3.73 -6.26 -10.29
CA ASP A 112 -4.85 -5.32 -10.40
C ASP A 112 -4.60 -4.18 -11.40
N VAL A 113 -3.91 -4.52 -12.50
CA VAL A 113 -3.48 -3.61 -13.58
C VAL A 113 -4.64 -3.00 -14.36
N ALA A 114 -5.82 -3.53 -14.11
CA ALA A 114 -7.02 -3.22 -14.82
C ALA A 114 -7.94 -2.30 -13.98
N ARG A 115 -7.50 -1.82 -12.80
CA ARG A 115 -8.27 -0.83 -12.03
C ARG A 115 -8.70 0.38 -12.86
N PRO A 116 -9.96 0.82 -12.75
CA PRO A 116 -10.40 2.05 -13.40
C PRO A 116 -9.65 3.24 -12.82
N ILE A 117 -9.33 4.20 -13.69
CA ILE A 117 -8.76 5.49 -13.31
C ILE A 117 -9.69 6.12 -12.29
N ARG A 118 -9.24 6.17 -11.03
CA ARG A 118 -9.99 6.81 -9.95
C ARG A 118 -10.01 8.30 -10.26
N ARG A 119 -11.08 8.76 -10.90
CA ARG A 119 -11.38 10.19 -11.02
C ARG A 119 -11.61 10.71 -9.61
N ARG A 120 -10.58 11.35 -9.03
CA ARG A 120 -10.77 12.02 -7.75
C ARG A 120 -11.88 13.06 -7.96
N PRO A 121 -12.91 13.09 -7.09
CA PRO A 121 -13.85 14.20 -7.13
C PRO A 121 -13.03 15.48 -6.98
N GLN A 122 -13.04 16.32 -8.01
CA GLN A 122 -12.27 17.55 -8.00
C GLN A 122 -12.79 18.39 -6.82
N PRO A 123 -11.98 18.65 -5.77
CA PRO A 123 -12.39 19.61 -4.76
C PRO A 123 -12.68 20.93 -5.49
N ARG A 124 -13.68 21.68 -5.01
CA ARG A 124 -14.06 22.98 -5.59
C ARG A 124 -12.80 23.78 -5.86
N LEU A 125 -12.59 24.01 -7.15
CA LEU A 125 -11.31 24.10 -7.83
C LEU A 125 -10.36 25.12 -7.19
N LEU A 126 -9.15 24.70 -6.81
CA LEU A 126 -7.96 25.55 -6.68
C LEU A 126 -6.95 25.02 -7.70
N ALA A 127 -7.00 25.50 -8.93
CA ALA A 127 -6.10 25.07 -9.99
C ALA A 127 -4.99 26.12 -10.19
N CYS A 128 -3.74 25.67 -10.22
CA CYS A 128 -2.60 26.47 -10.66
C CYS A 128 -2.38 26.21 -12.14
N LEU A 129 -2.80 27.14 -12.99
CA LEU A 129 -2.52 27.08 -14.43
C LEU A 129 -1.05 27.43 -14.72
N PRO A 130 -0.53 27.06 -15.89
CA PRO A 130 0.75 27.57 -16.39
C PRO A 130 0.77 29.11 -16.29
N ALA A 131 1.89 29.67 -15.83
CA ALA A 131 2.08 31.09 -15.47
C ALA A 131 1.52 31.55 -14.11
N GLN A 132 1.47 30.67 -13.10
CA GLN A 132 1.11 31.01 -11.70
C GLN A 132 -0.30 31.63 -11.55
N ARG A 133 -1.22 31.32 -12.47
CA ARG A 133 -2.60 31.80 -12.36
C ARG A 133 -3.39 30.85 -11.48
N PHE A 134 -3.90 31.36 -10.37
CA PHE A 134 -4.77 30.61 -9.46
C PHE A 134 -6.22 30.80 -9.86
N ILE A 135 -6.95 29.70 -9.96
CA ILE A 135 -8.40 29.70 -10.17
C ILE A 135 -9.03 29.13 -8.92
N ALA A 136 -9.74 29.96 -8.17
CA ALA A 136 -10.59 29.54 -7.06
C ALA A 136 -12.05 29.56 -7.50
N GLN A 137 -12.72 28.40 -7.51
CA GLN A 137 -14.17 28.37 -7.69
C GLN A 137 -14.86 28.58 -6.33
N GLY A 138 -15.39 29.78 -6.12
CA GLY A 138 -16.14 30.13 -4.92
C GLY A 138 -17.42 29.29 -4.72
N PHE A 139 -17.96 29.31 -3.50
CA PHE A 139 -19.10 28.51 -3.02
C PHE A 139 -20.46 28.80 -3.69
N ALA A 140 -20.51 29.68 -4.70
CA ALA A 140 -21.76 30.00 -5.38
C ALA A 140 -22.27 28.78 -6.15
N ARG A 141 -23.52 28.38 -5.89
CA ARG A 141 -24.30 27.42 -6.69
C ARG A 141 -24.56 28.02 -8.08
N ALA A 142 -23.54 28.13 -8.91
CA ALA A 142 -23.74 28.31 -10.34
C ALA A 142 -24.17 26.96 -10.92
N SER A 143 -25.30 26.94 -11.62
CA SER A 143 -25.85 25.72 -12.25
C SER A 143 -24.94 25.15 -13.35
N ALA A 144 -23.95 25.92 -13.82
CA ALA A 144 -22.98 25.54 -14.83
C ALA A 144 -21.56 26.00 -14.44
N PRO A 145 -20.52 25.18 -14.72
CA PRO A 145 -19.13 25.57 -14.51
C PRO A 145 -18.74 26.70 -15.47
N SER A 146 -17.95 27.68 -15.01
CA SER A 146 -17.44 28.73 -15.89
C SER A 146 -16.46 28.15 -16.93
N PRO A 147 -16.28 28.79 -18.10
CA PRO A 147 -15.31 28.35 -19.11
C PRO A 147 -13.90 28.16 -18.54
N LEU A 148 -13.52 29.03 -17.61
CA LEU A 148 -12.23 29.01 -16.95
C LEU A 148 -12.11 27.85 -15.92
N ALA A 149 -13.21 27.49 -15.24
CA ALA A 149 -13.25 26.28 -14.41
C ALA A 149 -13.17 25.00 -15.27
N LEU A 150 -13.84 24.98 -16.43
CA LEU A 150 -13.73 23.88 -17.40
C LEU A 150 -12.29 23.70 -17.91
N ALA A 151 -11.63 24.80 -18.31
CA ALA A 151 -10.25 24.78 -18.78
C ALA A 151 -9.26 24.30 -17.70
N ALA A 152 -9.46 24.69 -16.45
CA ALA A 152 -8.66 24.17 -15.35
C ALA A 152 -8.95 22.69 -15.07
N ALA A 153 -10.20 22.26 -15.16
CA ALA A 153 -10.57 20.85 -14.98
C ALA A 153 -10.02 19.96 -16.10
N THR A 154 -9.90 20.43 -17.34
CA THR A 154 -9.25 19.69 -18.43
C THR A 154 -7.74 19.67 -18.24
N TRP A 155 -7.13 20.79 -17.84
CA TRP A 155 -5.69 20.85 -17.57
C TRP A 155 -5.26 19.93 -16.42
N LEU A 156 -6.00 19.92 -15.30
CA LEU A 156 -5.73 19.01 -14.18
C LEU A 156 -5.86 17.55 -14.60
N ARG A 157 -6.88 17.21 -15.40
CA ARG A 157 -7.04 15.84 -15.93
C ARG A 157 -5.85 15.41 -16.77
N GLN A 158 -5.31 16.31 -17.60
CA GLN A 158 -4.12 16.02 -18.39
C GLN A 158 -2.89 15.77 -17.50
N ARG A 159 -2.73 16.54 -16.42
CA ARG A 159 -1.63 16.35 -15.45
C ARG A 159 -1.75 15.05 -14.66
N GLU A 160 -2.96 14.73 -14.21
CA GLU A 160 -3.24 13.45 -13.55
C GLU A 160 -2.92 12.29 -14.50
N TRP A 161 -3.31 12.41 -15.77
CA TRP A 161 -2.99 11.43 -16.81
C TRP A 161 -1.47 11.24 -17.01
N GLU A 162 -0.72 12.34 -17.12
CA GLU A 162 0.74 12.30 -17.23
C GLU A 162 1.42 11.67 -16.00
N GLU A 163 0.88 11.91 -14.81
CA GLU A 163 1.40 11.31 -13.59
C GLU A 163 1.09 9.81 -13.51
N GLU A 164 -0.13 9.40 -13.87
CA GLU A 164 -0.48 7.97 -13.93
C GLU A 164 0.42 7.22 -14.94
N LEU A 165 0.67 7.80 -16.13
CA LEU A 165 1.64 7.24 -17.09
C LEU A 165 3.04 7.08 -16.48
N ARG A 166 3.50 8.06 -15.71
CA ARG A 166 4.80 8.00 -15.04
C ARG A 166 4.83 6.89 -13.99
N VAL A 167 3.78 6.72 -13.20
CA VAL A 167 3.67 5.63 -12.22
C VAL A 167 3.74 4.28 -12.92
N TRP A 168 2.98 4.09 -14.00
CA TRP A 168 3.04 2.90 -14.84
C TRP A 168 4.44 2.62 -15.37
N TYR A 169 5.09 3.63 -15.96
CA TYR A 169 6.45 3.53 -16.44
C TYR A 169 7.43 3.11 -15.33
N VAL A 170 7.33 3.73 -14.14
CA VAL A 170 8.17 3.37 -13.00
C VAL A 170 7.95 1.91 -12.63
N ALA A 171 6.69 1.47 -12.47
CA ALA A 171 6.34 0.10 -12.11
C ALA A 171 6.94 -0.94 -13.09
N MET A 172 6.74 -0.73 -14.40
CA MET A 172 7.23 -1.65 -15.43
C MET A 172 8.77 -1.68 -15.49
N THR A 173 9.43 -0.55 -15.29
CA THR A 173 10.90 -0.46 -15.32
C THR A 173 11.59 -0.92 -14.04
N ARG A 174 10.85 -1.44 -13.05
CA ARG A 174 11.45 -2.07 -11.86
C ARG A 174 11.93 -3.50 -12.13
N ALA A 175 11.33 -4.18 -13.11
CA ALA A 175 11.69 -5.55 -13.48
C ALA A 175 12.97 -5.58 -14.30
N ILE A 176 13.87 -6.52 -13.97
CA ILE A 176 15.10 -6.77 -14.74
C ILE A 176 14.89 -7.92 -15.72
N GLU A 177 14.28 -9.02 -15.27
CA GLU A 177 14.14 -10.25 -16.06
C GLU A 177 12.68 -10.50 -16.47
N HIS A 178 11.78 -10.52 -15.48
CA HIS A 178 10.38 -10.86 -15.71
C HIS A 178 9.45 -9.81 -15.12
N LEU A 179 8.49 -9.40 -15.94
CA LEU A 179 7.40 -8.52 -15.56
C LEU A 179 6.07 -9.26 -15.76
N VAL A 180 5.34 -9.48 -14.67
CA VAL A 180 4.09 -10.22 -14.66
C VAL A 180 2.94 -9.27 -14.38
N PHE A 181 1.95 -9.24 -15.27
CA PHE A 181 0.71 -8.50 -15.07
C PHE A 181 -0.41 -9.46 -14.68
N VAL A 182 -1.23 -9.08 -13.71
CA VAL A 182 -2.41 -9.87 -13.32
C VAL A 182 -3.67 -9.01 -13.48
N ALA A 183 -4.50 -9.38 -14.45
CA ALA A 183 -5.71 -8.65 -14.84
C ALA A 183 -6.91 -9.60 -14.92
N PRO A 184 -8.14 -9.15 -14.57
CA PRO A 184 -9.34 -9.85 -14.98
C PRO A 184 -9.47 -9.84 -16.50
N ASN A 185 -9.93 -10.95 -17.08
CA ASN A 185 -10.19 -11.08 -18.52
C ASN A 185 -11.50 -10.38 -18.97
N SER A 186 -11.93 -9.36 -18.24
CA SER A 186 -13.15 -8.60 -18.52
C SER A 186 -12.83 -7.37 -19.36
N ALA A 187 -13.36 -7.33 -20.58
CA ALA A 187 -13.19 -6.23 -21.52
C ALA A 187 -13.75 -4.93 -20.96
N GLY A 188 -12.90 -4.01 -20.49
CA GLY A 188 -13.40 -2.69 -20.09
C GLY A 188 -12.45 -1.75 -19.38
N GLN A 189 -11.14 -2.00 -19.37
CA GLN A 189 -10.25 -1.27 -18.47
C GLN A 189 -9.12 -0.57 -19.24
N LEU A 190 -9.14 0.76 -19.17
CA LEU A 190 -8.40 1.68 -20.05
C LEU A 190 -6.89 1.43 -20.04
N TRP A 191 -6.27 1.23 -18.87
CA TRP A 191 -4.82 1.06 -18.76
C TRP A 191 -4.32 -0.23 -19.41
N TRP A 192 -5.00 -1.33 -19.12
CA TRP A 192 -4.69 -2.63 -19.70
C TRP A 192 -4.83 -2.60 -21.22
N ASN A 193 -5.92 -2.03 -21.73
CA ASN A 193 -6.14 -1.93 -23.17
C ASN A 193 -5.09 -1.04 -23.86
N LEU A 194 -4.72 0.10 -23.27
CA LEU A 194 -3.67 0.96 -23.83
C LEU A 194 -2.32 0.28 -23.90
N PHE A 195 -2.00 -0.54 -22.89
CA PHE A 195 -0.78 -1.34 -22.88
C PHE A 195 -0.81 -2.40 -23.98
N LEU A 196 -1.93 -3.12 -24.12
CA LEU A 196 -2.12 -4.11 -25.18
C LEU A 196 -2.04 -3.45 -26.57
N ASP A 197 -2.68 -2.30 -26.77
CA ASP A 197 -2.60 -1.50 -28.00
C ASP A 197 -1.17 -1.10 -28.32
N ALA A 198 -0.42 -0.59 -27.33
CA ALA A 198 0.96 -0.17 -27.50
C ALA A 198 1.89 -1.32 -27.91
N LEU A 199 1.59 -2.54 -27.44
CA LEU A 199 2.32 -3.75 -27.80
C LEU A 199 1.70 -4.52 -28.98
N GLN A 200 0.61 -4.02 -29.56
CA GLN A 200 -0.15 -4.65 -30.65
C GLN A 200 -0.63 -6.08 -30.28
N LEU A 201 -1.03 -6.25 -29.04
CA LEU A 201 -1.58 -7.49 -28.49
C LEU A 201 -3.12 -7.48 -28.53
N PRO A 202 -3.78 -8.65 -28.59
CA PRO A 202 -5.23 -8.71 -28.55
C PRO A 202 -5.76 -8.31 -27.17
N HIS A 203 -6.94 -7.68 -27.13
CA HIS A 203 -7.59 -7.22 -25.90
C HIS A 203 -8.17 -8.32 -25.01
N THR A 204 -8.29 -9.53 -25.54
CA THR A 204 -8.89 -10.68 -24.88
C THR A 204 -8.07 -11.93 -25.19
N PHE A 205 -7.86 -12.76 -24.17
CA PHE A 205 -7.15 -14.02 -24.29
C PHE A 205 -8.08 -15.15 -23.89
N SER A 206 -8.24 -16.16 -24.73
CA SER A 206 -9.12 -17.32 -24.46
C SER A 206 -8.35 -18.55 -24.03
N GLU A 207 -7.07 -18.67 -24.40
CA GLU A 207 -6.23 -19.84 -24.15
C GLU A 207 -4.80 -19.40 -23.83
N ASP A 208 -4.07 -20.28 -23.16
CA ASP A 208 -2.64 -20.11 -22.90
C ASP A 208 -1.87 -19.97 -24.21
N THR A 209 -1.16 -18.85 -24.36
CA THR A 209 -0.51 -18.50 -25.63
C THR A 209 0.83 -17.83 -25.37
N VAL A 210 1.82 -18.08 -26.23
CA VAL A 210 3.08 -17.32 -26.25
C VAL A 210 3.09 -16.40 -27.45
N LEU A 211 3.09 -15.09 -27.20
CA LEU A 211 3.13 -14.06 -28.22
C LEU A 211 4.53 -13.47 -28.28
N ARG A 212 5.10 -13.36 -29.49
CA ARG A 212 6.40 -12.72 -29.71
C ARG A 212 6.21 -11.30 -30.19
N ILE A 213 6.78 -10.35 -29.45
CA ILE A 213 6.76 -8.94 -29.82
C ILE A 213 7.99 -8.64 -30.68
N ALA A 214 7.89 -7.66 -31.59
CA ALA A 214 8.90 -7.27 -32.56
C ALA A 214 10.30 -6.95 -32.00
N GLN A 215 10.47 -6.81 -30.69
CA GLN A 215 11.75 -6.53 -30.02
C GLN A 215 12.43 -7.77 -29.43
N GLY A 216 11.94 -8.99 -29.71
CA GLY A 216 12.51 -10.22 -29.17
C GLY A 216 12.03 -10.58 -27.76
N CYS A 217 11.08 -9.82 -27.21
CA CYS A 217 10.41 -10.15 -25.96
C CYS A 217 9.33 -11.22 -26.21
N GLU A 218 9.33 -12.26 -25.39
CA GLU A 218 8.26 -13.26 -25.35
C GLU A 218 7.25 -12.87 -24.27
N VAL A 219 5.98 -12.77 -24.66
CA VAL A 219 4.85 -12.59 -23.75
C VAL A 219 4.17 -13.93 -23.59
N GLN A 220 4.30 -14.51 -22.41
CA GLN A 220 3.55 -15.69 -22.02
C GLN A 220 2.23 -15.24 -21.41
N VAL A 221 1.14 -15.70 -22.01
CA VAL A 221 -0.22 -15.49 -21.53
C VAL A 221 -0.70 -16.79 -20.92
N GLN A 222 -1.13 -16.73 -19.67
CA GLN A 222 -1.81 -17.81 -18.99
C GLN A 222 -3.21 -17.32 -18.61
N VAL A 223 -4.23 -18.05 -19.06
CA VAL A 223 -5.64 -17.72 -18.81
C VAL A 223 -6.18 -18.71 -17.78
N PHE A 224 -6.39 -18.24 -16.56
CA PHE A 224 -6.99 -19.05 -15.51
C PHE A 224 -8.52 -18.87 -15.53
N PRO A 225 -9.30 -19.96 -15.51
CA PRO A 225 -10.73 -19.88 -15.22
C PRO A 225 -10.95 -19.25 -13.85
N ASP A 226 -11.99 -18.42 -13.68
CA ASP A 226 -12.37 -17.86 -12.37
C ASP A 226 -12.57 -18.92 -11.27
N THR A 227 -12.81 -20.17 -11.68
CA THR A 227 -13.08 -21.31 -10.80
C THR A 227 -11.92 -22.29 -10.65
N ALA A 228 -10.83 -22.15 -11.41
CA ALA A 228 -9.74 -23.11 -11.42
C ALA A 228 -8.41 -22.48 -10.99
N PHE A 229 -7.75 -23.15 -10.05
CA PHE A 229 -6.42 -22.78 -9.60
C PHE A 229 -5.36 -23.14 -10.64
N PRO A 230 -4.24 -22.40 -10.69
CA PRO A 230 -3.11 -22.81 -11.50
C PRO A 230 -2.68 -24.25 -11.18
N PRO A 231 -2.31 -25.06 -12.19
CA PRO A 231 -1.86 -26.43 -11.96
C PRO A 231 -0.70 -26.46 -10.95
N GLY A 232 -0.78 -27.36 -9.96
CA GLY A 232 0.17 -27.42 -8.83
C GLY A 232 -0.27 -26.68 -7.55
N PHE A 233 -1.32 -25.85 -7.62
CA PHE A 233 -1.95 -25.21 -6.44
C PHE A 233 -3.29 -25.87 -6.07
N GLU A 234 -3.56 -27.07 -6.58
CA GLU A 234 -4.78 -27.83 -6.34
C GLU A 234 -5.02 -28.11 -4.84
N HIS A 235 -3.92 -28.30 -4.08
CA HIS A 235 -3.96 -28.47 -2.63
C HIS A 235 -4.30 -27.18 -1.86
N ASP A 236 -4.01 -26.01 -2.44
CA ASP A 236 -4.30 -24.69 -1.86
C ASP A 236 -5.64 -24.10 -2.34
N ALA A 237 -6.34 -24.79 -3.24
CA ALA A 237 -7.58 -24.31 -3.83
C ALA A 237 -8.64 -23.96 -2.76
N GLN A 238 -8.80 -24.82 -1.75
CA GLN A 238 -9.69 -24.55 -0.62
C GLN A 238 -9.26 -23.33 0.19
N ARG A 239 -7.95 -23.16 0.41
CA ARG A 239 -7.40 -22.01 1.16
C ARG A 239 -7.63 -20.69 0.46
N PHE A 240 -7.41 -20.64 -0.85
CA PHE A 240 -7.63 -19.42 -1.62
C PHE A 240 -9.12 -19.11 -1.80
N GLN A 241 -9.99 -20.12 -1.92
CA GLN A 241 -11.44 -19.91 -1.85
C GLN A 241 -11.86 -19.33 -0.50
N GLN A 242 -11.26 -19.80 0.59
CA GLN A 242 -11.50 -19.27 1.93
C GLN A 242 -11.02 -17.82 2.06
N LEU A 243 -9.81 -17.51 1.55
CA LEU A 243 -9.30 -16.13 1.47
C LEU A 243 -10.19 -15.23 0.62
N ALA A 244 -10.66 -15.71 -0.54
CA ALA A 244 -11.55 -14.97 -1.42
C ALA A 244 -12.88 -14.64 -0.73
N ALA A 245 -13.47 -15.60 -0.01
CA ALA A 245 -14.67 -15.39 0.78
C ALA A 245 -14.45 -14.36 1.91
N TRP A 246 -13.27 -14.35 2.54
CA TRP A 246 -12.90 -13.32 3.52
C TRP A 246 -12.79 -11.93 2.87
N LEU A 247 -12.15 -11.82 1.72
CA LEU A 247 -11.93 -10.55 1.02
C LEU A 247 -13.22 -9.98 0.41
N GLN A 248 -14.15 -10.84 -0.01
CA GLN A 248 -15.46 -10.44 -0.54
C GLN A 248 -16.47 -10.12 0.56
N GLY A 249 -16.15 -10.46 1.82
CA GLY A 249 -17.01 -10.23 2.98
C GLY A 249 -18.10 -11.30 3.15
N ASP A 250 -18.03 -12.39 2.38
CA ASP A 250 -18.96 -13.52 2.43
C ASP A 250 -18.70 -14.44 3.62
N ALA A 251 -17.52 -14.33 4.25
CA ALA A 251 -17.16 -15.04 5.47
C ALA A 251 -16.42 -14.12 6.45
N THR A 252 -16.70 -14.26 7.75
CA THR A 252 -15.97 -13.55 8.81
C THR A 252 -14.58 -14.15 8.98
N CYS A 253 -13.54 -13.37 8.72
CA CYS A 253 -12.15 -13.72 9.01
C CYS A 253 -11.79 -13.27 10.44
N GLN A 254 -11.54 -14.20 11.37
CA GLN A 254 -10.88 -13.86 12.62
C GLN A 254 -9.37 -13.70 12.39
N VAL A 255 -8.71 -12.89 13.21
CA VAL A 255 -7.26 -12.65 13.12
C VAL A 255 -6.48 -13.94 13.37
N GLU A 256 -7.00 -14.85 14.21
CA GLU A 256 -6.39 -16.17 14.45
C GLU A 256 -6.47 -17.09 13.22
N ASP A 257 -7.56 -17.03 12.45
CA ASP A 257 -7.77 -17.84 11.25
C ASP A 257 -6.83 -17.37 10.11
N LEU A 258 -6.70 -16.05 9.92
CA LEU A 258 -5.71 -15.47 9.00
C LEU A 258 -4.27 -15.80 9.44
N ALA A 259 -4.06 -15.73 10.77
CA ALA A 259 -2.91 -16.19 11.53
C ALA A 259 -2.38 -17.55 11.08
N GLN A 260 -3.26 -18.54 11.19
CA GLN A 260 -2.97 -19.93 10.83
C GLN A 260 -2.83 -20.10 9.32
N TRP A 261 -3.66 -19.42 8.53
CA TRP A 261 -3.61 -19.47 7.06
C TRP A 261 -2.25 -19.04 6.49
N LEU A 262 -1.65 -17.97 7.00
CA LEU A 262 -0.35 -17.45 6.54
C LEU A 262 0.85 -18.34 6.92
N GLN A 263 0.71 -19.20 7.93
CA GLN A 263 1.79 -20.03 8.47
C GLN A 263 1.84 -21.45 7.89
N SER A 264 0.80 -21.81 7.15
CA SER A 264 0.49 -23.17 6.74
C SER A 264 0.67 -23.35 5.24
#